data_AF-A0A7W3D3N3-F1
#
_entry.id   AF-A0A7W3D3N3-F1
#
_cell.length_a   1.000
_cell.length_b   1.000
_cell.length_c   1.000
_cell.angle_alpha   90.00
_cell.angle_beta   90.00
_cell.angle_gamma   90.00
#
_symmetry.space_group_name_H-M   'P 1'
#
loop_
_entity.id
_entity.type
_entity.pdbx_description
1 polymer ?
#
loop_
_entity_poly.entity_id
_entity_poly.type
_entity_poly.pdbx_seq_one_letter_code
_entity_poly.pdbx_strand_id
1 'polypeptide(L)'
;MFKSGWLVLILFILSGCADPSVTEKRDILLKRAPSGYAEPVSKKPVSINLIRGEMIANGWETPEFLNELASECFDLSYSNSGFCTLNLYNETLKDNKYKREYDNCSKSPECTKDRETTDTINELNSKYYIAMARNRYDQAALDREIREMCKAIGIGQRRGISRDQVSEAINQAPGVSPENRAYLRDIADACWVLSKNGIQDGASKIQNAY
;
A
#
# COMPACT_ATOMS: atom_id res chain seq x y z
N MET A 1 73.87 22.03 40.86
CA MET A 1 72.82 22.87 41.47
C MET A 1 71.98 23.44 40.33
N PHE A 2 70.65 23.33 40.42
CA PHE A 2 69.60 23.60 39.40
C PHE A 2 69.51 22.58 38.24
N LYS A 3 68.54 21.65 38.18
CA LYS A 3 67.04 21.66 38.22
C LYS A 3 66.39 21.88 36.85
N SER A 4 65.57 20.88 36.49
CA SER A 4 64.30 20.99 35.75
C SER A 4 64.40 21.38 34.26
N GLY A 5 63.70 20.76 33.33
CA GLY A 5 62.62 19.79 33.38
C GLY A 5 61.98 19.78 31.98
N TRP A 6 61.64 18.58 31.50
CA TRP A 6 60.81 18.36 30.32
C TRP A 6 59.53 19.22 30.35
N LEU A 7 59.17 19.78 29.20
CA LEU A 7 57.76 19.98 28.83
C LEU A 7 57.67 20.07 27.30
N VAL A 8 57.55 18.89 26.70
CA VAL A 8 57.05 18.70 25.34
C VAL A 8 55.54 18.98 25.41
N LEU A 9 55.12 20.14 24.93
CA LEU A 9 53.71 20.52 24.85
C LEU A 9 53.15 19.99 23.52
N ILE A 10 52.69 18.74 23.52
CA ILE A 10 51.87 18.22 22.42
C ILE A 10 50.45 18.79 22.59
N LEU A 11 50.17 19.85 21.84
CA LEU A 11 48.80 20.31 21.58
C LEU A 11 48.16 19.37 20.54
N PHE A 12 47.67 18.22 20.99
CA PHE A 12 46.63 17.50 20.25
C PHE A 12 45.35 18.33 20.37
N ILE A 13 45.08 19.14 19.35
CA ILE A 13 43.77 19.75 19.16
C ILE A 13 42.80 18.60 18.94
N LEU A 14 42.02 18.28 19.98
CA LEU A 14 40.80 17.49 19.89
C LEU A 14 39.78 18.28 19.06
N SER A 15 39.96 18.30 17.74
CA SER A 15 38.85 18.56 16.83
C SER A 15 37.99 17.30 16.86
N GLY A 16 37.14 17.17 17.88
CA GLY A 16 36.02 16.25 17.80
C GLY A 16 35.27 16.59 16.51
N CYS A 17 35.18 15.64 15.59
CA CYS A 17 34.34 15.80 14.40
C CYS A 17 32.93 16.09 14.91
N ALA A 18 32.47 17.32 14.75
CA ALA A 18 31.08 17.63 15.01
C ALA A 18 30.24 16.68 14.16
N ASP A 19 29.24 16.05 14.77
CA ASP A 19 28.35 15.18 14.02
C ASP A 19 27.74 15.97 12.85
N PRO A 20 27.73 15.40 11.64
CA PRO A 20 27.19 16.10 10.48
C PRO A 20 25.72 16.43 10.74
N SER A 21 25.32 17.62 10.32
CA SER A 21 23.92 18.04 10.34
C SER A 21 23.08 17.08 9.51
N VAL A 22 21.77 17.03 9.78
CA VAL A 22 20.82 16.19 9.04
C VAL A 22 20.90 16.44 7.52
N THR A 23 21.08 17.70 7.11
CA THR A 23 21.25 18.08 5.71
C THR A 23 22.54 17.53 5.10
N GLU A 24 23.65 17.59 5.84
CA GLU A 24 24.93 17.02 5.40
C GLU A 24 24.86 15.49 5.33
N LYS A 25 24.20 14.85 6.30
CA LYS A 25 23.92 13.40 6.28
C LYS A 25 23.13 13.03 5.02
N ARG A 26 22.06 13.77 4.69
CA ARG A 26 21.29 13.62 3.45
C ARG A 26 22.16 13.75 2.21
N ASP A 27 23.00 14.78 2.10
CA ASP A 27 23.85 15.01 0.93
C ASP A 27 24.88 13.87 0.73
N ILE A 28 25.41 13.33 1.83
CA ILE A 28 26.28 12.15 1.81
C ILE A 28 25.51 10.93 1.30
N LEU A 29 24.32 10.68 1.85
CA LEU A 29 23.47 9.56 1.47
C LEU A 29 23.08 9.57 -0.01
N LEU A 30 22.73 10.73 -0.57
CA LEU A 30 22.43 10.87 -1.99
C LEU A 30 23.61 10.49 -2.89
N LYS A 31 24.86 10.77 -2.48
CA LYS A 31 26.06 10.38 -3.23
C LYS A 31 26.32 8.87 -3.17
N ARG A 32 25.85 8.20 -2.13
CA ARG A 32 25.98 6.74 -1.96
C ARG A 32 24.89 5.96 -2.69
N ALA A 33 23.74 6.59 -2.98
CA ALA A 33 22.64 5.97 -3.69
C ALA A 33 23.04 5.51 -5.10
N PRO A 34 22.59 4.34 -5.56
CA PRO A 34 22.89 3.86 -6.89
C PRO A 34 22.29 4.78 -7.96
N SER A 35 23.02 4.97 -9.06
CA SER A 35 22.63 5.86 -10.16
C SER A 35 21.41 5.36 -10.96
N GLY A 36 21.12 4.06 -10.89
CA GLY A 36 19.95 3.44 -11.50
C GLY A 36 19.49 2.23 -10.70
N TYR A 37 18.17 2.14 -10.51
CA TYR A 37 17.50 1.01 -9.89
C TYR A 37 16.36 0.55 -10.78
N ALA A 38 16.40 -0.72 -11.16
CA ALA A 38 15.31 -1.35 -11.88
C ALA A 38 14.25 -1.75 -10.86
N GLU A 39 13.12 -1.04 -10.82
CA GLU A 39 11.96 -1.60 -10.15
C GLU A 39 11.46 -2.82 -10.93
N PRO A 40 11.03 -3.90 -10.26
CA PRO A 40 10.52 -5.10 -10.91
C PRO A 40 9.40 -4.85 -11.95
N VAL A 41 8.67 -3.73 -11.80
CA VAL A 41 7.49 -3.38 -12.60
C VAL A 41 7.75 -2.22 -13.57
N SER A 42 8.88 -1.50 -13.43
CA SER A 42 9.20 -0.33 -14.26
C SER A 42 10.15 -0.69 -15.40
N LYS A 43 9.77 -0.35 -16.63
CA LYS A 43 10.66 -0.45 -17.81
C LYS A 43 11.79 0.58 -17.83
N LYS A 44 11.80 1.54 -16.90
CA LYS A 44 12.81 2.60 -16.81
C LYS A 44 13.51 2.56 -15.45
N PRO A 45 14.86 2.57 -15.42
CA PRO A 45 15.58 2.70 -14.17
C PRO A 45 15.22 4.03 -13.50
N VAL A 46 14.90 3.97 -12.22
CA VAL A 46 14.57 5.16 -11.44
C VAL A 46 15.89 5.74 -10.91
N SER A 47 16.08 7.05 -11.09
CA SER A 47 17.24 7.78 -10.59
C SER A 47 16.88 8.50 -9.30
N ILE A 48 17.74 8.41 -8.29
CA ILE A 48 17.57 9.13 -7.02
C ILE A 48 17.37 10.63 -7.21
N ASN A 49 18.03 11.24 -8.20
CA ASN A 49 17.90 12.67 -8.48
C ASN A 49 16.51 13.03 -9.03
N LEU A 50 15.89 12.14 -9.80
CA LEU A 50 14.53 12.33 -10.29
C LEU A 50 13.53 12.21 -9.15
N ILE A 51 13.65 11.17 -8.32
CA ILE A 51 12.77 10.96 -7.15
C ILE A 51 12.86 12.16 -6.21
N ARG A 52 14.08 12.59 -5.86
CA ARG A 52 14.29 13.75 -5.00
C ARG A 52 13.76 15.04 -5.63
N GLY A 53 13.98 15.24 -6.93
CA GLY A 53 13.44 16.39 -7.65
C GLY A 53 11.92 16.48 -7.53
N GLU A 54 11.22 15.35 -7.65
CA GLU A 54 9.78 15.29 -7.43
C GLU A 54 9.40 15.53 -5.95
N MET A 55 10.12 14.94 -5.00
CA MET A 55 9.88 15.18 -3.56
C MET A 55 9.97 16.66 -3.21
N ILE A 56 11.00 17.37 -3.69
CA ILE A 56 11.19 18.80 -3.44
C ILE A 56 10.12 19.64 -4.13
N ALA A 57 9.82 19.36 -5.41
CA ALA A 57 8.81 20.10 -6.16
C ALA A 57 7.43 20.05 -5.49
N ASN A 58 7.17 19.00 -4.71
CA ASN A 58 5.93 18.77 -4.00
C ASN A 58 5.97 19.14 -2.51
N GLY A 59 7.10 19.63 -2.00
CA GLY A 59 7.28 19.96 -0.58
C GLY A 59 7.28 18.75 0.36
N TRP A 60 7.62 17.57 -0.16
CA TRP A 60 7.58 16.29 0.57
C TRP A 60 8.93 15.89 1.19
N GLU A 61 10.02 16.55 0.82
CA GLU A 61 11.30 16.44 1.54
C GLU A 61 11.25 17.33 2.79
N THR A 62 10.49 16.90 3.80
CA THR A 62 10.27 17.66 5.04
C THR A 62 11.40 17.42 6.06
N PRO A 63 11.54 18.26 7.10
CA PRO A 63 12.48 18.00 8.18
C PRO A 63 12.28 16.63 8.85
N GLU A 64 11.03 16.17 8.99
CA GLU A 64 10.71 14.85 9.56
C GLU A 64 11.26 13.73 8.68
N PHE A 65 10.99 13.79 7.37
CA PHE A 65 11.54 12.84 6.41
C PHE A 65 13.08 12.83 6.42
N LEU A 66 13.71 14.01 6.52
CA LEU A 66 15.16 14.10 6.57
C LEU A 66 15.75 13.48 7.84
N ASN A 67 15.07 13.62 8.98
CA ASN A 67 15.47 12.98 10.23
C ASN A 67 15.33 11.46 10.15
N GLU A 68 14.21 10.95 9.61
CA GLU A 68 13.97 9.53 9.36
C GLU A 68 15.07 8.95 8.46
N LEU A 69 15.33 9.58 7.32
CA LEU A 69 16.39 9.21 6.39
C LEU A 69 17.76 9.14 7.07
N ALA A 70 18.10 10.15 7.87
CA ALA A 70 19.36 10.17 8.60
C ALA A 70 19.43 9.05 9.66
N SER A 71 18.34 8.79 10.39
CA SER A 71 18.31 7.75 11.41
C SER A 71 18.34 6.33 10.85
N GLU A 72 17.69 6.08 9.72
CA GLU A 72 17.56 4.73 9.17
C GLU A 72 18.73 4.35 8.29
N CYS A 73 19.28 5.30 7.53
CA CYS A 73 20.20 4.97 6.44
C CYS A 73 21.66 5.38 6.70
N PHE A 74 21.94 6.36 7.57
CA PHE A 74 23.28 6.98 7.63
C PHE A 74 24.39 6.07 8.17
N ASP A 75 24.09 5.34 9.26
CA ASP A 75 25.06 4.49 9.97
C ASP A 75 25.21 3.08 9.34
N LEU A 76 24.49 2.82 8.25
CA LEU A 76 24.64 1.59 7.46
C LEU A 76 25.96 1.59 6.68
N SER A 77 26.38 0.40 6.24
CA SER A 77 27.52 0.25 5.32
C SER A 77 27.33 1.08 4.06
N TYR A 78 28.41 1.43 3.35
CA TYR A 78 28.35 2.28 2.15
C TYR A 78 27.27 1.79 1.16
N SER A 79 27.29 0.51 0.80
CA SER A 79 26.30 -0.04 -0.14
C SER A 79 24.88 -0.06 0.44
N ASN A 80 24.72 -0.43 1.71
CA ASN A 80 23.40 -0.53 2.33
C ASN A 80 22.77 0.85 2.54
N SER A 81 23.57 1.85 2.91
CA SER A 81 23.12 3.24 3.05
C SER A 81 22.62 3.82 1.73
N GLY A 82 23.29 3.50 0.61
CA GLY A 82 22.85 3.87 -0.72
C GLY A 82 21.50 3.26 -1.13
N PHE A 83 21.33 1.94 -0.93
CA PHE A 83 20.06 1.26 -1.22
C PHE A 83 18.92 1.71 -0.28
N CYS A 84 19.20 1.84 1.02
CA CYS A 84 18.24 2.36 2.00
C CYS A 84 17.73 3.75 1.60
N THR A 85 18.64 4.66 1.25
CA THR A 85 18.30 6.02 0.81
C THR A 85 17.36 5.99 -0.37
N LEU A 86 17.70 5.21 -1.40
CA LEU A 86 16.87 5.12 -2.59
C LEU A 86 15.49 4.55 -2.29
N ASN A 87 15.42 3.46 -1.53
CA ASN A 87 14.16 2.82 -1.16
C ASN A 87 13.27 3.78 -0.38
N LEU A 88 13.80 4.43 0.65
CA LEU A 88 13.02 5.35 1.48
C LEU A 88 12.48 6.52 0.65
N TYR A 89 13.33 7.19 -0.14
CA TYR A 89 12.88 8.26 -1.03
C TYR A 89 11.76 7.81 -1.98
N ASN A 90 11.90 6.62 -2.54
CA ASN A 90 10.95 6.09 -3.51
C ASN A 90 9.62 5.65 -2.88
N GLU A 91 9.68 4.97 -1.73
CA GLU A 91 8.51 4.57 -0.96
C GLU A 91 7.74 5.79 -0.46
N THR A 92 8.42 6.78 0.12
CA THR A 92 7.80 8.03 0.54
C THR A 92 7.17 8.77 -0.65
N LEU A 93 7.83 8.81 -1.81
CA LEU A 93 7.26 9.42 -3.01
C LEU A 93 5.97 8.71 -3.45
N LYS A 94 5.97 7.37 -3.47
CA LYS A 94 4.80 6.55 -3.84
C LYS A 94 3.67 6.76 -2.85
N ASP A 95 3.95 6.71 -1.56
CA ASP A 95 2.97 6.89 -0.50
C ASP A 95 2.35 8.28 -0.54
N ASN A 96 3.15 9.33 -0.75
CA ASN A 96 2.63 10.69 -0.81
C ASN A 96 1.83 10.95 -2.09
N LYS A 97 2.23 10.36 -3.23
CA LYS A 97 1.41 10.38 -4.46
C LYS A 97 0.09 9.68 -4.23
N TYR A 98 0.11 8.48 -3.67
CA TYR A 98 -1.08 7.72 -3.34
C TYR A 98 -2.00 8.49 -2.39
N LYS A 99 -1.47 9.05 -1.29
CA LYS A 99 -2.24 9.87 -0.33
C LYS A 99 -2.84 11.09 -1.01
N ARG A 100 -2.08 11.81 -1.84
CA ARG A 100 -2.60 12.96 -2.57
C ARG A 100 -3.70 12.57 -3.55
N GLU A 101 -3.51 11.50 -4.32
CA GLU A 101 -4.52 10.97 -5.24
C GLU A 101 -5.77 10.54 -4.47
N TYR A 102 -5.59 9.87 -3.34
CA TYR A 102 -6.65 9.46 -2.43
C TYR A 102 -7.45 10.67 -1.90
N ASP A 103 -6.77 11.71 -1.43
CA ASP A 103 -7.38 12.93 -0.89
C ASP A 103 -8.09 13.73 -1.97
N ASN A 104 -7.50 13.80 -3.17
CA ASN A 104 -8.13 14.45 -4.32
C ASN A 104 -9.38 13.69 -4.78
N CYS A 105 -9.31 12.36 -4.82
CA CYS A 105 -10.44 11.51 -5.16
C CYS A 105 -11.58 11.65 -4.16
N SER A 106 -11.26 11.73 -2.86
CA SER A 106 -12.27 11.86 -1.79
C SER A 106 -13.05 13.17 -1.83
N LYS A 107 -12.60 14.17 -2.60
CA LYS A 107 -13.34 15.43 -2.85
C LYS A 107 -14.38 15.31 -3.96
N SER A 108 -14.33 14.25 -4.78
CA SER A 108 -15.27 13.99 -5.87
C SER A 108 -16.16 12.78 -5.53
N PRO A 109 -17.50 12.95 -5.48
CA PRO A 109 -18.42 11.83 -5.29
C PRO A 109 -18.27 10.74 -6.36
N GLU A 110 -18.02 11.15 -7.61
CA GLU A 110 -17.82 10.23 -8.73
C GLU A 110 -16.54 9.42 -8.57
N CYS A 111 -15.41 10.08 -8.25
CA CYS A 111 -14.16 9.37 -8.03
C CYS A 111 -14.26 8.41 -6.82
N THR A 112 -14.89 8.84 -5.74
CA THR A 112 -15.10 8.00 -4.55
C THR A 112 -15.91 6.76 -4.90
N LYS A 113 -16.97 6.92 -5.69
CA LYS A 113 -17.81 5.82 -6.17
C LYS A 113 -17.03 4.86 -7.07
N ASP A 114 -16.24 5.37 -8.01
CA ASP A 114 -15.44 4.54 -8.92
C ASP A 114 -14.35 3.77 -8.16
N ARG A 115 -13.73 4.41 -7.16
CA ARG A 115 -12.78 3.77 -6.25
C ARG A 115 -13.43 2.66 -5.43
N GLU A 116 -14.53 2.97 -4.72
CA GLU A 116 -15.28 1.96 -3.94
C GLU A 116 -15.71 0.80 -4.85
N THR A 117 -16.14 1.08 -6.07
CA THR A 117 -16.50 0.06 -7.07
C THR A 117 -15.31 -0.82 -7.44
N THR A 118 -14.15 -0.22 -7.73
CA THR A 118 -12.93 -0.95 -8.11
C THR A 118 -12.44 -1.83 -6.95
N ASP A 119 -12.38 -1.27 -5.74
CA ASP A 119 -11.96 -1.99 -4.53
C ASP A 119 -12.91 -3.16 -4.25
N THR A 120 -14.22 -2.93 -4.39
CA THR A 120 -15.25 -3.97 -4.21
C THR A 120 -15.13 -5.08 -5.27
N ILE A 121 -14.79 -4.76 -6.53
CA ILE A 121 -14.54 -5.78 -7.57
C ILE A 121 -13.32 -6.63 -7.20
N ASN A 122 -12.25 -6.02 -6.72
CA ASN A 122 -11.04 -6.75 -6.32
C ASN A 122 -11.33 -7.66 -5.12
N GLU A 123 -12.07 -7.17 -4.12
CA GLU A 123 -12.48 -7.95 -2.96
C GLU A 123 -13.39 -9.11 -3.37
N LEU A 124 -14.43 -8.85 -4.19
CA LEU A 124 -15.33 -9.87 -4.72
C LEU A 124 -14.54 -11.03 -5.33
N ASN A 125 -13.59 -10.73 -6.22
CA ASN A 125 -12.80 -11.74 -6.90
C ASN A 125 -11.86 -12.49 -5.94
N SER A 126 -11.21 -11.79 -5.02
CA SER A 126 -10.38 -12.43 -3.99
C SER A 126 -11.18 -13.44 -3.15
N LYS A 127 -12.36 -13.04 -2.67
CA LYS A 127 -13.23 -13.91 -1.85
C LYS A 127 -13.81 -15.07 -2.67
N TYR A 128 -14.22 -14.80 -3.91
CA TYR A 128 -14.67 -15.82 -4.85
C TYR A 128 -13.59 -16.88 -5.08
N TYR A 129 -12.35 -16.48 -5.35
CA TYR A 129 -11.25 -17.42 -5.55
C TYR A 129 -10.98 -18.29 -4.32
N ILE A 130 -11.03 -17.71 -3.13
CA ILE A 130 -10.89 -18.48 -1.89
C ILE A 130 -12.04 -19.49 -1.75
N ALA A 131 -13.29 -19.07 -2.01
CA ALA A 131 -14.45 -19.95 -1.95
C ALA A 131 -14.32 -21.13 -2.94
N MET A 132 -13.88 -20.85 -4.18
CA MET A 132 -13.63 -21.89 -5.19
C MET A 132 -12.50 -22.84 -4.80
N ALA A 133 -11.40 -22.31 -4.27
CA ALA A 133 -10.26 -23.12 -3.84
C ALA A 133 -10.62 -24.07 -2.69
N ARG A 134 -11.49 -23.63 -1.78
CA ARG A 134 -11.98 -24.44 -0.65
C ARG A 134 -12.99 -25.50 -1.08
N ASN A 135 -13.76 -25.26 -2.13
CA ASN A 135 -14.80 -26.16 -2.62
C ASN A 135 -14.42 -26.80 -3.96
N ARG A 136 -13.18 -27.29 -4.06
CA ARG A 136 -12.57 -27.77 -5.33
C ARG A 136 -13.36 -28.87 -6.06
N TYR A 137 -14.18 -29.66 -5.36
CA TYR A 137 -14.95 -30.75 -5.95
C TYR A 137 -16.33 -30.33 -6.46
N ASP A 138 -16.84 -29.19 -5.99
CA ASP A 138 -18.19 -28.69 -6.28
C ASP A 138 -18.17 -27.27 -6.89
N GLN A 139 -17.04 -26.87 -7.50
CA GLN A 139 -16.83 -25.50 -8.01
C GLN A 139 -17.91 -25.05 -8.98
N ALA A 140 -18.40 -25.93 -9.87
CA ALA A 140 -19.45 -25.58 -10.83
C ALA A 140 -20.80 -25.29 -10.15
N ALA A 141 -21.14 -26.07 -9.11
CA ALA A 141 -22.37 -25.84 -8.35
C ALA A 141 -22.27 -24.54 -7.53
N LEU A 142 -21.15 -24.35 -6.84
CA LEU A 142 -20.90 -23.16 -6.04
C LEU A 142 -20.79 -21.89 -6.89
N ASP A 143 -20.16 -21.95 -8.07
CA ASP A 143 -20.08 -20.81 -9.00
C ASP A 143 -21.49 -20.36 -9.41
N ARG A 144 -22.34 -21.30 -9.80
CA ARG A 144 -23.74 -21.00 -10.13
C ARG A 144 -24.46 -20.37 -8.94
N GLU A 145 -24.34 -20.95 -7.76
CA GLU A 145 -24.98 -20.43 -6.54
C GLU A 145 -24.54 -19.00 -6.22
N ILE A 146 -23.23 -18.72 -6.30
CA ILE A 146 -22.69 -17.38 -6.08
C ILE A 146 -23.23 -16.38 -7.10
N ARG A 147 -23.25 -16.76 -8.38
CA ARG A 147 -23.74 -15.89 -9.46
C ARG A 147 -25.22 -15.58 -9.30
N GLU A 148 -26.03 -16.59 -8.98
CA GLU A 148 -27.47 -16.41 -8.70
C GLU A 148 -27.70 -15.55 -7.46
N MET A 149 -26.94 -15.78 -6.40
CA MET A 149 -26.97 -14.98 -5.17
C MET A 149 -26.65 -13.50 -5.46
N CYS A 150 -25.57 -13.21 -6.19
CA CYS A 150 -25.19 -11.85 -6.55
C CYS A 150 -26.27 -11.12 -7.37
N LYS A 151 -26.91 -11.83 -8.30
CA LYS A 151 -28.04 -11.30 -9.07
C LYS A 151 -29.24 -11.00 -8.18
N ALA A 152 -29.59 -11.91 -7.28
CA ALA A 152 -30.69 -11.73 -6.33
C ALA A 152 -30.45 -10.56 -5.38
N ILE A 153 -29.22 -10.43 -4.86
CA ILE A 153 -28.80 -9.33 -4.00
C ILE A 153 -28.89 -8.00 -4.72
N GLY A 154 -28.42 -7.92 -5.98
CA GLY A 154 -28.54 -6.70 -6.77
C GLY A 154 -29.99 -6.25 -6.93
N ILE A 155 -30.90 -7.19 -7.24
CA ILE A 155 -32.34 -6.92 -7.30
C ILE A 155 -32.87 -6.47 -5.94
N GLY A 156 -32.48 -7.14 -4.86
CA GLY A 156 -32.89 -6.84 -3.49
C GLY A 156 -32.45 -5.45 -3.04
N GLN A 157 -31.19 -5.09 -3.27
CA GLN A 157 -30.62 -3.79 -2.94
C GLN A 157 -31.40 -2.66 -3.61
N ARG A 158 -31.71 -2.80 -4.91
CA ARG A 158 -32.53 -1.80 -5.64
C ARG A 158 -33.98 -1.73 -5.17
N ARG A 159 -34.46 -2.75 -4.46
CA ARG A 159 -35.78 -2.80 -3.82
C ARG A 159 -35.76 -2.38 -2.34
N GLY A 160 -34.63 -1.91 -1.85
CA GLY A 160 -34.50 -1.38 -0.48
C GLY A 160 -34.08 -2.39 0.59
N ILE A 161 -33.64 -3.59 0.20
CA ILE A 161 -33.03 -4.52 1.17
C ILE A 161 -31.70 -3.92 1.65
N SER A 162 -31.55 -3.80 2.97
CA SER A 162 -30.33 -3.30 3.59
C SER A 162 -29.20 -4.33 3.53
N ARG A 163 -27.96 -3.86 3.63
CA ARG A 163 -26.79 -4.74 3.70
C ARG A 163 -26.87 -5.72 4.87
N ASP A 164 -27.33 -5.26 6.03
CA ASP A 164 -27.47 -6.11 7.23
C ASP A 164 -28.49 -7.22 7.02
N GLN A 165 -29.60 -6.93 6.32
CA GLN A 165 -30.60 -7.95 5.98
C GLN A 165 -30.03 -9.03 5.04
N VAL A 166 -29.15 -8.65 4.10
CA VAL A 166 -28.44 -9.62 3.25
C VAL A 166 -27.53 -10.50 4.09
N SER A 167 -26.70 -9.89 4.96
CA SER A 167 -25.80 -10.62 5.85
C SER A 167 -26.55 -11.60 6.76
N GLU A 168 -27.67 -11.19 7.34
CA GLU A 168 -28.49 -12.05 8.20
C GLU A 168 -29.11 -13.22 7.41
N ALA A 169 -29.59 -12.97 6.20
CA ALA A 169 -30.13 -14.02 5.34
C ALA A 169 -29.09 -15.10 5.01
N ILE A 170 -27.84 -14.71 4.72
CA ILE A 170 -26.73 -15.66 4.50
C ILE A 170 -26.39 -16.42 5.77
N ASN A 171 -26.41 -15.76 6.93
CA ASN A 171 -26.11 -16.40 8.21
C ASN A 171 -27.14 -17.48 8.60
N GLN A 172 -28.40 -17.28 8.21
CA GLN A 172 -29.50 -18.20 8.50
C GLN A 172 -29.69 -19.27 7.40
N ALA A 173 -28.92 -19.22 6.31
CA ALA A 173 -29.08 -20.15 5.20
C ALA A 173 -28.84 -21.61 5.64
N PRO A 174 -29.84 -22.50 5.48
CA PRO A 174 -29.69 -23.91 5.83
C PRO A 174 -28.73 -24.62 4.88
N GLY A 175 -28.00 -25.61 5.39
CA GLY A 175 -27.08 -26.43 4.57
C GLY A 175 -25.74 -25.76 4.22
N VAL A 176 -25.51 -24.51 4.62
CA VAL A 176 -24.22 -23.82 4.43
C VAL A 176 -23.30 -24.08 5.61
N SER A 177 -22.11 -24.62 5.36
CA SER A 177 -21.10 -24.82 6.40
C SER A 177 -20.62 -23.47 6.98
N PRO A 178 -20.19 -23.42 8.26
CA PRO A 178 -19.70 -22.18 8.86
C PRO A 178 -18.56 -21.50 8.07
N GLU A 179 -17.67 -22.30 7.48
CA GLU A 179 -16.55 -21.79 6.66
C GLU A 179 -17.07 -21.16 5.36
N ASN A 180 -17.97 -21.83 4.63
CA ASN A 180 -18.55 -21.30 3.40
C ASN A 180 -19.41 -20.06 3.66
N ARG A 181 -20.08 -19.99 4.81
CA ARG A 181 -20.93 -18.86 5.20
C ARG A 181 -20.17 -17.54 5.25
N ALA A 182 -18.93 -17.55 5.78
CA ALA A 182 -18.12 -16.34 5.83
C ALA A 182 -17.80 -15.81 4.42
N TYR A 183 -17.37 -16.69 3.51
CA TYR A 183 -17.06 -16.29 2.14
C TYR A 183 -18.29 -15.86 1.35
N LEU A 184 -19.41 -16.58 1.49
CA LEU A 184 -20.66 -16.23 0.84
C LEU A 184 -21.18 -14.88 1.32
N ARG A 185 -21.06 -14.57 2.61
CA ARG A 185 -21.44 -13.26 3.16
C ARG A 185 -20.56 -12.15 2.59
N ASP A 186 -19.25 -12.33 2.56
CA ASP A 186 -18.33 -11.31 2.03
C ASP A 186 -18.58 -11.07 0.52
N ILE A 187 -18.85 -12.13 -0.24
CA ILE A 187 -19.25 -12.06 -1.67
C ILE A 187 -20.60 -11.35 -1.82
N ALA A 188 -21.57 -11.69 -0.97
CA ALA A 188 -22.90 -11.09 -0.96
C ALA A 188 -22.84 -9.58 -0.68
N ASP A 189 -22.07 -9.18 0.31
CA ASP A 189 -21.80 -7.80 0.66
C ASP A 189 -21.18 -7.03 -0.51
N ALA A 190 -20.18 -7.62 -1.18
CA ALA A 190 -19.58 -7.01 -2.35
C ALA A 190 -20.61 -6.81 -3.48
N CYS A 191 -21.42 -7.82 -3.78
CA CYS A 191 -22.49 -7.72 -4.78
C CYS A 191 -23.56 -6.68 -4.43
N TRP A 192 -23.84 -6.46 -3.13
CA TRP A 192 -24.72 -5.39 -2.67
C TRP A 192 -24.12 -4.00 -2.94
N VAL A 193 -22.84 -3.79 -2.60
CA VAL A 193 -22.12 -2.53 -2.82
C VAL A 193 -22.01 -2.21 -4.32
N LEU A 194 -21.71 -3.21 -5.15
CA LEU A 194 -21.69 -3.04 -6.61
C LEU A 194 -23.05 -2.58 -7.15
N SER A 195 -24.15 -3.15 -6.66
CA SER A 195 -25.50 -2.70 -7.04
C SER A 195 -25.81 -1.28 -6.59
N LYS A 196 -25.46 -0.92 -5.35
CA LYS A 196 -25.55 0.47 -4.85
C LYS A 196 -24.79 1.43 -5.77
N ASN A 197 -23.66 1.01 -6.31
CA ASN A 197 -22.83 1.80 -7.21
C ASN A 197 -23.22 1.69 -8.70
N GLY A 198 -24.37 1.07 -9.01
CA GLY A 198 -24.96 1.06 -10.36
C GLY A 198 -24.60 -0.14 -11.22
N ILE A 199 -23.84 -1.11 -10.70
CA ILE A 199 -23.62 -2.40 -11.37
C ILE A 199 -24.78 -3.32 -11.02
N GLN A 200 -25.75 -3.43 -11.92
CA GLN A 200 -27.02 -4.11 -11.65
C GLN A 200 -26.86 -5.60 -11.32
N ASP A 201 -25.86 -6.25 -11.91
CA ASP A 201 -25.53 -7.65 -11.71
C ASP A 201 -24.06 -7.77 -11.31
N GLY A 202 -23.81 -7.92 -10.00
CA GLY A 202 -22.45 -8.10 -9.47
C GLY A 202 -21.75 -9.34 -10.00
N ALA A 203 -22.49 -10.37 -10.43
CA ALA A 203 -21.93 -11.59 -11.01
C ALA A 203 -21.17 -11.31 -12.33
N SER A 204 -21.51 -10.22 -13.03
CA SER A 204 -20.81 -9.78 -14.25
C SER A 204 -19.37 -9.35 -14.00
N LYS A 205 -18.98 -9.11 -12.73
CA LYS A 205 -17.63 -8.71 -12.33
C LYS A 205 -16.80 -9.85 -11.75
N ILE A 206 -17.38 -11.04 -11.63
CA ILE A 206 -16.64 -12.26 -11.25
C ILE A 206 -15.82 -12.72 -12.45
N GLN A 207 -14.51 -12.68 -12.27
CA GLN A 207 -13.52 -13.24 -13.17
C GLN A 207 -13.38 -14.73 -12.85
N ASN A 208 -13.57 -15.56 -13.87
CA ASN A 208 -13.43 -17.00 -13.69
C ASN A 208 -11.98 -17.34 -13.35
N ALA A 209 -11.80 -18.29 -12.42
CA ALA A 209 -10.50 -18.83 -12.04
C ALA A 209 -9.95 -19.87 -13.05
N TYR A 210 -10.66 -20.11 -14.15
CA TYR A 210 -10.37 -21.15 -15.15
C TYR A 210 -9.49 -20.63 -16.28
#